data_AF-A0A5E4UWS6-F1
#
_entry.id   AF-A0A5E4UWS6-F1
#
_cell.length_a   1.000
_cell.length_b   1.000
_cell.length_c   1.000
_cell.angle_alpha   90.00
_cell.angle_beta   90.00
_cell.angle_gamma   90.00
#
_symmetry.space_group_name_H-M   'P 1'
#
loop_
_entity.id
_entity.type
_entity.pdbx_description
1 polymer ?
#
loop_
_entity_poly.entity_id
_entity_poly.type
_entity_poly.pdbx_seq_one_letter_code
_entity_poly.pdbx_strand_id
1 'polypeptide(L)'
;MSKAQPATRDSRSRHETPAPQMELDLFGSPAAEANGVATDAPAPSTAPATPVHASAPTATATSDSASLAPGAGPRRAPAPGERVIMLDGHALYYRFKRSSRRTIGFMIDESGLAVTAPRWVTIADVEAAVVEKKRWIFSKIAEFRERAAHRVIPRVTWADGASLPYLGHTLTVRLGGRSGAAQYDIHTHTLWLDLPPQAAPEQMRDRVQGWLQQEARKLFTSRLDVYGERLGVRYTALGLSSATTRWGSCSADGRIRLNWRLIHFPLGVIDYVVAHELAHLKEMNHGPRFWQAVASIFPEFEAARDTLKSHAPEWLPEF
;
A
#
# COMPACT_ATOMS: atom_id res chain seq x y z
N MET A 1 -36.84 43.81 -47.00
CA MET A 1 -35.37 43.97 -47.17
C MET A 1 -34.70 42.76 -46.53
N SER A 2 -33.59 42.24 -47.07
CA SER A 2 -32.98 40.97 -46.62
C SER A 2 -31.64 41.16 -45.92
N LYS A 3 -31.42 40.41 -44.83
CA LYS A 3 -30.17 40.12 -44.09
C LYS A 3 -30.54 39.36 -42.81
N ALA A 4 -29.70 38.55 -42.17
CA ALA A 4 -28.62 37.66 -42.61
C ALA A 4 -28.20 36.79 -41.39
N GLN A 5 -27.80 35.53 -41.60
CA GLN A 5 -27.11 34.77 -40.54
C GLN A 5 -25.66 35.24 -40.39
N PRO A 6 -25.09 35.12 -39.19
CA PRO A 6 -23.71 34.68 -39.01
C PRO A 6 -23.62 33.32 -38.30
N ALA A 7 -22.45 32.69 -38.40
CA ALA A 7 -22.24 31.29 -38.06
C ALA A 7 -21.89 31.02 -36.59
N THR A 8 -21.84 29.72 -36.29
CA THR A 8 -21.33 29.08 -35.07
C THR A 8 -19.96 29.60 -34.61
N ARG A 9 -19.70 29.48 -33.30
CA ARG A 9 -18.33 29.43 -32.76
C ARG A 9 -18.17 28.20 -31.87
N ASP A 10 -17.19 27.37 -32.22
CA ASP A 10 -16.86 26.09 -31.58
C ASP A 10 -16.27 26.29 -30.17
N SER A 11 -17.01 25.89 -29.13
CA SER A 11 -16.59 25.95 -27.73
C SER A 11 -15.71 24.76 -27.36
N ARG A 12 -14.47 24.75 -27.87
CA ARG A 12 -13.50 23.70 -27.58
C ARG A 12 -13.17 23.61 -26.09
N SER A 13 -13.79 22.64 -25.42
CA SER A 13 -13.45 22.25 -24.06
C SER A 13 -11.95 21.94 -23.96
N ARG A 14 -11.23 22.67 -23.11
CA ARG A 14 -9.85 22.32 -22.78
C ARG A 14 -9.90 21.14 -21.82
N HIS A 15 -9.45 19.97 -22.28
CA HIS A 15 -9.13 18.88 -21.36
C HIS A 15 -7.99 19.33 -20.44
N GLU A 16 -8.36 19.65 -19.21
CA GLU A 16 -7.43 19.95 -18.13
C GLU A 16 -6.71 18.64 -17.74
N THR A 17 -5.42 18.56 -18.05
CA THR A 17 -4.60 17.39 -17.71
C THR A 17 -4.50 17.30 -16.18
N PRO A 18 -4.89 16.17 -15.55
CA PRO A 18 -4.80 16.05 -14.10
C PRO A 18 -3.34 16.21 -13.64
N ALA A 19 -3.14 17.13 -12.69
CA ALA A 19 -1.82 17.38 -12.11
C ALA A 19 -1.25 16.12 -11.43
N PRO A 20 0.08 15.93 -11.41
CA PRO A 20 0.69 14.74 -10.83
C PRO A 20 0.32 14.60 -9.35
N GLN A 21 -0.09 13.39 -8.98
CA GLN A 21 -0.19 12.92 -7.62
C GLN A 21 0.98 11.96 -7.42
N MET A 22 1.80 12.16 -6.40
CA MET A 22 2.89 11.26 -6.03
C MET A 22 2.81 10.91 -4.55
N GLU A 23 3.36 9.74 -4.22
CA GLU A 23 2.76 8.86 -3.23
C GLU A 23 3.73 8.50 -2.11
N LEU A 24 3.22 8.39 -0.88
CA LEU A 24 3.89 7.68 0.20
C LEU A 24 3.67 6.17 0.00
N ASP A 25 4.35 5.65 -1.04
CA ASP A 25 4.32 4.26 -1.47
C ASP A 25 4.98 3.36 -0.40
N LEU A 26 4.28 2.30 0.02
CA LEU A 26 4.67 1.49 1.19
C LEU A 26 6.02 0.78 1.01
N PHE A 27 6.39 0.53 -0.25
CA PHE A 27 7.61 -0.15 -0.65
C PHE A 27 8.49 0.84 -1.40
N GLY A 28 9.18 1.71 -0.64
CA GLY A 28 9.91 2.88 -1.15
C GLY A 28 10.60 2.64 -2.50
N SER A 29 10.10 3.33 -3.53
CA SER A 29 10.54 3.18 -4.91
C SER A 29 12.06 3.43 -5.06
N PRO A 30 12.82 2.52 -5.70
CA PRO A 30 14.26 2.67 -5.86
C PRO A 30 14.58 3.71 -6.94
N ALA A 31 14.87 4.93 -6.53
CA ALA A 31 15.40 5.99 -7.37
C ALA A 31 16.85 6.31 -6.99
N ALA A 32 17.70 6.46 -8.00
CA ALA A 32 19.13 6.82 -7.92
C ALA A 32 20.05 5.83 -7.14
N GLU A 33 20.39 4.70 -7.77
CA GLU A 33 21.80 4.25 -7.84
C GLU A 33 22.00 3.16 -8.91
N ALA A 34 22.36 3.59 -10.13
CA ALA A 34 22.98 2.78 -11.18
C ALA A 34 23.49 3.71 -12.30
N ASN A 35 24.81 3.73 -12.55
CA ASN A 35 25.36 4.39 -13.73
C ASN A 35 25.05 3.55 -14.98
N GLY A 36 24.74 4.21 -16.09
CA GLY A 36 24.34 3.54 -17.32
C GLY A 36 25.52 2.98 -18.13
N VAL A 37 25.29 1.85 -18.78
CA VAL A 37 25.98 1.42 -20.01
C VAL A 37 24.90 1.01 -21.00
N ALA A 38 25.02 1.47 -22.25
CA ALA A 38 24.18 1.01 -23.34
C ALA A 38 24.93 -0.08 -24.13
N THR A 39 24.23 -1.16 -24.47
CA THR A 39 24.71 -2.23 -25.37
C THR A 39 23.61 -2.55 -26.38
N ASP A 40 24.01 -2.84 -27.62
CA ASP A 40 23.13 -2.82 -28.79
C ASP A 40 23.12 -4.19 -29.53
N ALA A 41 22.05 -4.41 -30.30
CA ALA A 41 21.84 -5.51 -31.27
C ALA A 41 21.85 -6.97 -30.74
N PRO A 42 21.40 -7.98 -31.54
CA PRO A 42 20.54 -7.96 -32.73
C PRO A 42 19.26 -8.83 -32.57
N ALA A 43 18.53 -9.08 -33.67
CA ALA A 43 17.30 -9.89 -33.72
C ALA A 43 17.47 -11.18 -34.61
N PRO A 44 16.43 -11.93 -35.03
CA PRO A 44 16.23 -13.31 -34.55
C PRO A 44 16.18 -14.41 -35.64
N SER A 45 16.01 -15.69 -35.26
CA SER A 45 15.78 -16.79 -36.22
C SER A 45 14.81 -17.89 -35.74
N THR A 46 13.80 -18.16 -36.60
CA THR A 46 12.96 -19.36 -36.86
C THR A 46 12.58 -20.41 -35.78
N ALA A 47 11.31 -20.84 -35.83
CA ALA A 47 10.69 -22.03 -35.20
C ALA A 47 10.49 -23.16 -36.26
N PRO A 48 9.57 -24.18 -36.17
CA PRO A 48 8.69 -24.66 -35.08
C PRO A 48 8.59 -26.21 -34.92
N ALA A 49 7.82 -26.71 -33.92
CA ALA A 49 7.13 -28.03 -33.96
C ALA A 49 6.03 -28.21 -32.87
N THR A 50 4.98 -28.96 -33.20
CA THR A 50 3.84 -29.50 -32.38
C THR A 50 3.34 -30.79 -33.09
N PRO A 51 2.39 -31.64 -32.60
CA PRO A 51 1.43 -31.56 -31.47
C PRO A 51 1.69 -32.66 -30.38
N VAL A 52 0.81 -33.36 -29.62
CA VAL A 52 -0.65 -33.67 -29.63
C VAL A 52 -1.27 -33.87 -28.21
N HIS A 53 -2.50 -34.40 -28.15
CA HIS A 53 -3.39 -34.62 -26.99
C HIS A 53 -2.99 -35.66 -25.94
N ALA A 54 -3.45 -35.45 -24.70
CA ALA A 54 -4.20 -36.42 -23.88
C ALA A 54 -5.07 -35.68 -22.81
N SER A 55 -6.07 -36.36 -22.22
CA SER A 55 -7.08 -35.76 -21.32
C SER A 55 -6.81 -35.97 -19.82
N ALA A 56 -7.48 -35.17 -18.98
CA ALA A 56 -7.45 -35.26 -17.51
C ALA A 56 -8.18 -36.51 -16.95
N PRO A 57 -8.03 -36.79 -15.64
CA PRO A 57 -9.13 -36.41 -14.74
C PRO A 57 -8.71 -35.73 -13.42
N THR A 58 -9.71 -35.30 -12.66
CA THR A 58 -9.64 -34.52 -11.41
C THR A 58 -8.99 -35.25 -10.23
N ALA A 59 -8.16 -34.53 -9.45
CA ALA A 59 -7.82 -34.87 -8.07
C ALA A 59 -7.73 -33.59 -7.21
N THR A 60 -8.09 -33.67 -5.93
CA THR A 60 -8.25 -32.52 -5.02
C THR A 60 -6.91 -31.91 -4.61
N ALA A 61 -6.70 -30.63 -4.88
CA ALA A 61 -5.45 -29.93 -4.55
C ALA A 61 -5.50 -29.31 -3.14
N THR A 62 -5.08 -30.06 -2.12
CA THR A 62 -4.83 -29.53 -0.77
C THR A 62 -3.71 -28.48 -0.81
N SER A 63 -3.91 -27.31 -0.20
CA SER A 63 -2.97 -26.18 -0.25
C SER A 63 -1.82 -26.31 0.76
N ASP A 64 -0.93 -27.28 0.56
CA ASP A 64 0.19 -27.54 1.47
C ASP A 64 1.47 -26.79 1.02
N SER A 65 1.84 -25.75 1.75
CA SER A 65 2.86 -24.75 1.36
C SER A 65 4.16 -24.85 2.16
N ALA A 66 4.61 -26.09 2.45
CA ALA A 66 5.75 -26.37 3.33
C ALA A 66 7.03 -26.92 2.64
N SER A 67 8.15 -26.74 3.35
CA SER A 67 9.50 -27.28 3.06
C SER A 67 10.25 -26.70 1.85
N LEU A 68 11.17 -25.76 2.14
CA LEU A 68 12.35 -25.46 1.30
C LEU A 68 13.43 -26.53 1.55
N ALA A 69 13.54 -27.49 0.65
CA ALA A 69 14.69 -28.39 0.56
C ALA A 69 15.47 -28.12 -0.74
N PRO A 70 16.81 -28.04 -0.71
CA PRO A 70 17.61 -27.82 -1.92
C PRO A 70 17.52 -29.02 -2.88
N GLY A 71 17.52 -28.75 -4.19
CA GLY A 71 17.55 -29.78 -5.24
C GLY A 71 16.19 -30.29 -5.73
N ALA A 72 15.07 -29.83 -5.15
CA ALA A 72 13.74 -30.13 -5.70
C ALA A 72 13.44 -29.25 -6.92
N GLY A 73 13.10 -29.89 -8.05
CA GLY A 73 12.53 -29.21 -9.22
C GLY A 73 11.16 -28.58 -8.93
N PRO A 74 10.54 -27.89 -9.91
CA PRO A 74 9.27 -27.20 -9.73
C PRO A 74 8.16 -28.19 -9.31
N ARG A 75 7.78 -28.17 -8.02
CA ARG A 75 6.81 -29.11 -7.40
C ARG A 75 5.39 -29.02 -7.99
N ARG A 76 5.09 -27.98 -8.77
CA ARG A 76 3.81 -27.75 -9.46
C ARG A 76 4.07 -27.17 -10.86
N ALA A 77 3.17 -27.41 -11.81
CA ALA A 77 3.09 -26.55 -12.99
C ALA A 77 2.71 -25.09 -12.58
N PRO A 78 3.13 -24.06 -13.34
CA PRO A 78 2.60 -22.72 -13.17
C PRO A 78 1.10 -22.70 -13.50
N ALA A 79 0.32 -21.97 -12.72
CA ALA A 79 -1.10 -21.73 -12.96
C ALA A 79 -1.32 -20.78 -14.16
N PRO A 80 -2.54 -20.65 -14.71
CA PRO A 80 -2.82 -19.70 -15.79
C PRO A 80 -2.42 -18.26 -15.43
N GLY A 81 -1.48 -17.69 -16.18
CA GLY A 81 -0.92 -16.36 -15.91
C GLY A 81 0.29 -16.34 -14.97
N GLU A 82 0.73 -17.48 -14.43
CA GLU A 82 2.04 -17.63 -13.80
C GLU A 82 3.12 -18.02 -14.81
N ARG A 83 4.38 -17.82 -14.41
CA ARG A 83 5.59 -18.41 -14.98
C ARG A 83 6.44 -18.97 -13.84
N VAL A 84 7.44 -19.79 -14.18
CA VAL A 84 8.41 -20.32 -13.22
C VAL A 84 9.81 -20.22 -13.81
N ILE A 85 10.78 -19.83 -12.99
CA ILE A 85 12.21 -19.76 -13.33
C ILE A 85 13.02 -20.47 -12.25
N MET A 86 14.08 -21.18 -12.65
CA MET A 86 15.01 -21.81 -11.71
C MET A 86 16.14 -20.84 -11.36
N LEU A 87 16.29 -20.51 -10.09
CA LEU A 87 17.34 -19.63 -9.56
C LEU A 87 18.09 -20.35 -8.44
N ASP A 88 19.40 -20.53 -8.58
CA ASP A 88 20.27 -21.12 -7.55
C ASP A 88 19.77 -22.46 -6.97
N GLY A 89 19.10 -23.28 -7.81
CA GLY A 89 18.50 -24.56 -7.41
C GLY A 89 17.06 -24.50 -6.89
N HIS A 90 16.44 -23.31 -6.82
CA HIS A 90 15.07 -23.09 -6.36
C HIS A 90 14.13 -22.69 -7.50
N ALA A 91 12.91 -23.26 -7.51
CA ALA A 91 11.84 -22.85 -8.41
C ALA A 91 11.13 -21.57 -7.89
N LEU A 92 11.37 -20.43 -8.55
CA LEU A 92 10.66 -19.19 -8.30
C LEU A 92 9.46 -19.05 -9.24
N TYR A 93 8.26 -19.16 -8.68
CA TYR A 93 7.02 -18.88 -9.38
C TYR A 93 6.71 -17.38 -9.34
N TYR A 94 6.18 -16.84 -10.43
CA TYR A 94 5.73 -15.45 -10.49
C TYR A 94 4.52 -15.25 -11.40
N ARG A 95 3.55 -14.45 -10.95
CA ARG A 95 2.42 -13.99 -11.77
C ARG A 95 2.95 -13.00 -12.80
N PHE A 96 2.60 -13.16 -14.08
CA PHE A 96 3.11 -12.33 -15.17
C PHE A 96 2.00 -11.62 -15.95
N LYS A 97 2.15 -10.31 -16.14
CA LYS A 97 1.18 -9.48 -16.89
C LYS A 97 1.87 -8.49 -17.83
N ARG A 98 1.25 -8.25 -19.00
CA ARG A 98 1.65 -7.19 -19.94
C ARG A 98 0.84 -5.91 -19.69
N SER A 99 1.47 -4.76 -19.91
CA SER A 99 0.89 -3.45 -19.61
C SER A 99 1.38 -2.36 -20.55
N SER A 100 0.84 -1.15 -20.41
CA SER A 100 1.31 0.10 -21.04
C SER A 100 2.48 0.78 -20.29
N ARG A 101 3.05 0.16 -19.24
CA ARG A 101 4.18 0.75 -18.51
C ARG A 101 5.42 0.88 -19.39
N ARG A 102 6.31 1.81 -19.03
CA ARG A 102 7.59 2.07 -19.71
C ARG A 102 8.73 1.15 -19.26
N THR A 103 8.59 0.51 -18.09
CA THR A 103 9.61 -0.32 -17.45
C THR A 103 9.03 -1.66 -16.97
N ILE A 104 9.90 -2.65 -16.80
CA ILE A 104 9.61 -3.85 -16.00
C ILE A 104 9.47 -3.39 -14.54
N GLY A 105 8.49 -3.93 -13.81
CA GLY A 105 8.29 -3.63 -12.40
C GLY A 105 7.82 -4.85 -11.62
N PHE A 106 8.41 -5.02 -10.44
CA PHE A 106 8.27 -6.15 -9.55
C PHE A 106 7.44 -5.76 -8.32
N MET A 107 6.60 -6.66 -7.84
CA MET A 107 5.75 -6.49 -6.66
C MET A 107 5.72 -7.83 -5.93
N ILE A 108 5.84 -7.84 -4.60
CA ILE A 108 5.76 -9.06 -3.79
C ILE A 108 4.63 -8.84 -2.78
N ASP A 109 3.60 -9.68 -2.87
CA ASP A 109 2.43 -9.67 -1.98
C ASP A 109 2.20 -11.07 -1.38
N GLU A 110 1.08 -11.28 -0.67
CA GLU A 110 0.73 -12.57 -0.06
C GLU A 110 0.69 -13.75 -1.04
N SER A 111 0.37 -13.48 -2.32
CA SER A 111 0.37 -14.47 -3.40
C SER A 111 1.71 -14.54 -4.16
N GLY A 112 2.78 -14.00 -3.56
CA GLY A 112 4.14 -14.08 -4.05
C GLY A 112 4.50 -13.00 -5.08
N LEU A 113 5.53 -13.28 -5.88
CA LEU A 113 6.07 -12.34 -6.86
C LEU A 113 5.07 -12.12 -8.01
N ALA A 114 4.73 -10.86 -8.27
CA ALA A 114 4.13 -10.40 -9.51
C ALA A 114 5.16 -9.58 -10.30
N VAL A 115 5.34 -9.93 -11.58
CA VAL A 115 6.15 -9.16 -12.53
C VAL A 115 5.23 -8.63 -13.62
N THR A 116 5.32 -7.33 -13.90
CA THR A 116 4.56 -6.72 -14.98
C THR A 116 5.48 -5.93 -15.90
N ALA A 117 5.35 -6.18 -17.21
CA ALA A 117 6.26 -5.67 -18.23
C ALA A 117 5.53 -4.78 -19.26
N PRO A 118 6.26 -3.92 -20.01
CA PRO A 118 5.78 -3.30 -21.23
C PRO A 118 5.40 -4.37 -22.28
N ARG A 119 4.67 -3.99 -23.34
CA ARG A 119 4.35 -4.93 -24.43
C ARG A 119 5.55 -5.32 -25.32
N TRP A 120 6.58 -4.46 -25.41
CA TRP A 120 7.72 -4.62 -26.33
C TRP A 120 8.91 -5.42 -25.76
N VAL A 121 9.06 -5.47 -24.43
CA VAL A 121 10.11 -6.25 -23.74
C VAL A 121 9.90 -7.75 -24.02
N THR A 122 10.95 -8.53 -24.30
CA THR A 122 10.81 -9.97 -24.52
C THR A 122 10.48 -10.73 -23.22
N ILE A 123 10.39 -12.07 -23.28
CA ILE A 123 10.32 -12.89 -22.06
C ILE A 123 11.73 -13.11 -21.48
N ALA A 124 12.75 -13.23 -22.33
CA ALA A 124 14.14 -13.38 -21.90
C ALA A 124 14.61 -12.15 -21.10
N ASP A 125 14.26 -10.93 -21.52
CA ASP A 125 14.60 -9.70 -20.78
C ASP A 125 13.94 -9.65 -19.40
N VAL A 126 12.71 -10.17 -19.28
CA VAL A 126 11.99 -10.26 -18.00
C VAL A 126 12.67 -11.28 -17.08
N GLU A 127 13.05 -12.43 -17.63
CA GLU A 127 13.72 -13.50 -16.89
C GLU A 127 15.15 -13.08 -16.49
N ALA A 128 15.87 -12.36 -17.35
CA ALA A 128 17.15 -11.72 -17.04
C ALA A 128 17.02 -10.66 -15.93
N ALA A 129 15.99 -9.81 -15.96
CA ALA A 129 15.74 -8.83 -14.90
C ALA A 129 15.32 -9.51 -13.57
N VAL A 130 14.64 -10.66 -13.61
CA VAL A 130 14.39 -11.50 -12.42
C VAL A 130 15.70 -12.06 -11.86
N VAL A 131 16.62 -12.55 -12.72
CA VAL A 131 17.96 -13.02 -12.31
C VAL A 131 18.79 -11.90 -11.70
N GLU A 132 18.81 -10.72 -12.33
CA GLU A 132 19.53 -9.53 -11.86
C GLU A 132 19.04 -9.08 -10.47
N LYS A 133 17.71 -9.02 -10.27
CA LYS A 133 17.11 -8.66 -8.99
C LYS A 133 17.02 -9.84 -8.00
N LYS A 134 17.58 -11.02 -8.28
CA LYS A 134 17.37 -12.23 -7.45
C LYS A 134 17.64 -12.03 -5.97
N ARG A 135 18.69 -11.28 -5.60
CA ARG A 135 19.03 -10.99 -4.20
C ARG A 135 17.94 -10.16 -3.51
N TRP A 136 17.44 -9.11 -4.18
CA TRP A 136 16.33 -8.29 -3.68
C TRP A 136 15.03 -9.11 -3.60
N ILE A 137 14.73 -9.94 -4.62
CA ILE A 137 13.55 -10.80 -4.64
C ILE A 137 13.56 -11.78 -3.47
N PHE A 138 14.65 -12.54 -3.28
CA PHE A 138 14.75 -13.51 -2.19
C PHE A 138 14.78 -12.84 -0.83
N SER A 139 15.50 -11.71 -0.66
CA SER A 139 15.44 -10.93 0.58
C SER A 139 14.02 -10.43 0.88
N LYS A 140 13.28 -9.91 -0.11
CA LYS A 140 11.89 -9.45 0.10
C LYS A 140 10.90 -10.58 0.33
N ILE A 141 11.08 -11.76 -0.29
CA ILE A 141 10.28 -12.95 0.01
C ILE A 141 10.59 -13.48 1.42
N ALA A 142 11.85 -13.47 1.86
CA ALA A 142 12.23 -13.83 3.23
C ALA A 142 11.64 -12.84 4.24
N GLU A 143 11.86 -11.53 4.05
CA GLU A 143 11.28 -10.44 4.85
C GLU A 143 9.75 -10.53 4.91
N PHE A 144 9.06 -10.85 3.79
CA PHE A 144 7.61 -11.04 3.78
C PHE A 144 7.17 -12.31 4.53
N ARG A 145 7.89 -13.43 4.39
CA ARG A 145 7.63 -14.68 5.14
C ARG A 145 7.90 -14.55 6.63
N GLU A 146 8.92 -13.81 7.01
CA GLU A 146 9.27 -13.52 8.40
C GLU A 146 8.22 -12.61 9.05
N ARG A 147 7.77 -11.56 8.36
CA ARG A 147 6.60 -10.77 8.76
C ARG A 147 5.31 -11.61 8.82
N ALA A 148 5.15 -12.58 7.91
CA ALA A 148 4.02 -13.51 7.94
C ALA A 148 4.11 -14.55 9.07
N ALA A 149 5.31 -14.91 9.52
CA ALA A 149 5.53 -15.79 10.67
C ALA A 149 5.28 -15.06 12.01
N HIS A 150 5.58 -13.76 12.07
CA HIS A 150 5.26 -12.89 13.21
C HIS A 150 3.79 -12.41 13.23
N ARG A 151 2.88 -13.08 12.50
CA ARG A 151 1.42 -12.78 12.51
C ARG A 151 0.77 -13.16 13.83
N VAL A 152 0.87 -12.26 14.81
CA VAL A 152 -0.05 -12.21 15.96
C VAL A 152 -1.07 -11.08 15.70
N ILE A 153 -1.86 -11.25 14.63
CA ILE A 153 -3.04 -10.42 14.36
C ILE A 153 -4.26 -11.21 14.85
N PRO A 154 -4.69 -11.08 16.12
CA PRO A 154 -5.96 -11.63 16.53
C PRO A 154 -7.07 -10.91 15.76
N ARG A 155 -7.89 -11.67 15.03
CA ARG A 155 -9.16 -11.15 14.51
C ARG A 155 -9.98 -10.66 15.69
N VAL A 156 -10.34 -9.37 15.70
CA VAL A 156 -11.04 -8.76 16.84
C VAL A 156 -12.38 -9.48 17.01
N THR A 157 -12.51 -10.20 18.12
CA THR A 157 -13.78 -10.80 18.52
C THR A 157 -14.66 -9.70 19.08
N TRP A 158 -15.59 -9.21 18.25
CA TRP A 158 -16.49 -8.10 18.58
C TRP A 158 -17.56 -8.52 19.60
N ALA A 159 -17.20 -8.45 20.88
CA ALA A 159 -18.03 -8.66 22.06
C ALA A 159 -17.60 -7.70 23.19
N ASP A 160 -18.38 -7.57 24.27
CA ASP A 160 -18.00 -6.70 25.40
C ASP A 160 -16.61 -7.06 25.97
N GLY A 161 -15.72 -6.07 26.07
CA GLY A 161 -14.32 -6.29 26.42
C GLY A 161 -13.38 -6.54 25.23
N ALA A 162 -13.87 -6.46 23.98
CA ALA A 162 -13.03 -6.48 22.78
C ALA A 162 -11.89 -5.44 22.87
N SER A 163 -10.71 -5.82 22.40
CA SER A 163 -9.51 -4.97 22.48
C SER A 163 -8.80 -4.82 21.13
N LEU A 164 -8.18 -3.66 20.94
CA LEU A 164 -7.51 -3.27 19.69
C LEU A 164 -6.46 -2.16 19.92
N PRO A 165 -5.44 -2.00 19.06
CA PRO A 165 -4.48 -0.90 19.17
C PRO A 165 -5.14 0.47 18.91
N TYR A 166 -4.76 1.48 19.68
CA TYR A 166 -5.18 2.88 19.52
C TYR A 166 -4.10 3.82 20.08
N LEU A 167 -3.54 4.69 19.24
CA LEU A 167 -2.52 5.68 19.61
C LEU A 167 -1.26 5.12 20.32
N GLY A 168 -0.95 3.83 20.11
CA GLY A 168 0.14 3.12 20.79
C GLY A 168 -0.25 2.42 22.10
N HIS A 169 -1.52 2.48 22.49
CA HIS A 169 -2.10 1.83 23.67
C HIS A 169 -3.09 0.72 23.25
N THR A 170 -3.47 -0.14 24.19
CA THR A 170 -4.58 -1.11 23.98
C THR A 170 -5.90 -0.47 24.39
N LEU A 171 -6.76 -0.16 23.42
CA LEU A 171 -8.13 0.25 23.65
C LEU A 171 -8.95 -0.96 24.11
N THR A 172 -9.73 -0.80 25.18
CA THR A 172 -10.78 -1.76 25.57
C THR A 172 -12.15 -1.18 25.24
N VAL A 173 -13.02 -1.94 24.57
CA VAL A 173 -14.36 -1.49 24.20
C VAL A 173 -15.39 -2.10 25.14
N ARG A 174 -16.31 -1.28 25.66
CA ARG A 174 -17.39 -1.67 26.58
C ARG A 174 -18.76 -1.24 26.09
N LEU A 175 -19.78 -2.01 26.42
CA LEU A 175 -21.19 -1.74 26.14
C LEU A 175 -21.88 -1.07 27.34
N GLY A 176 -23.10 -0.55 27.16
CA GLY A 176 -23.90 0.02 28.24
C GLY A 176 -23.58 1.48 28.62
N GLY A 177 -22.89 2.23 27.75
CA GLY A 177 -22.83 3.69 27.84
C GLY A 177 -24.24 4.32 27.79
N ARG A 178 -24.42 5.51 28.37
CA ARG A 178 -25.74 6.14 28.58
C ARG A 178 -25.75 7.62 28.15
N SER A 179 -25.57 7.88 26.85
CA SER A 179 -25.33 9.23 26.32
C SER A 179 -25.66 9.43 24.83
N GLY A 180 -26.15 8.42 24.12
CA GLY A 180 -26.32 8.37 22.65
C GLY A 180 -24.99 8.28 21.88
N ALA A 181 -24.03 9.13 22.25
CA ALA A 181 -22.65 9.13 21.77
C ALA A 181 -21.76 8.14 22.54
N ALA A 182 -20.68 7.69 21.90
CA ALA A 182 -19.62 6.92 22.53
C ALA A 182 -18.70 7.82 23.38
N GLN A 183 -18.19 7.30 24.50
CA GLN A 183 -17.31 8.02 25.42
C GLN A 183 -15.97 7.30 25.54
N TYR A 184 -14.86 8.04 25.48
CA TYR A 184 -13.51 7.49 25.67
C TYR A 184 -12.86 8.12 26.90
N ASP A 185 -12.41 7.27 27.84
CA ASP A 185 -11.52 7.69 28.92
C ASP A 185 -10.06 7.39 28.55
N ILE A 186 -9.24 8.43 28.59
CA ILE A 186 -7.82 8.40 28.28
C ILE A 186 -6.97 7.72 29.36
N HIS A 187 -7.44 7.65 30.61
CA HIS A 187 -6.68 7.07 31.73
C HIS A 187 -6.83 5.54 31.80
N THR A 188 -8.03 5.03 31.54
CA THR A 188 -8.33 3.58 31.49
C THR A 188 -8.29 2.99 30.08
N HIS A 189 -7.97 3.81 29.06
CA HIS A 189 -8.05 3.47 27.63
C HIS A 189 -9.34 2.71 27.26
N THR A 190 -10.48 3.14 27.81
CA THR A 190 -11.76 2.45 27.65
C THR A 190 -12.73 3.27 26.82
N LEU A 191 -13.28 2.66 25.77
CA LEU A 191 -14.32 3.20 24.90
C LEU A 191 -15.68 2.60 25.29
N TRP A 192 -16.54 3.39 25.92
CA TRP A 192 -17.93 3.03 26.21
C TRP A 192 -18.84 3.37 25.04
N LEU A 193 -19.56 2.36 24.53
CA LEU A 193 -20.56 2.50 23.49
C LEU A 193 -21.96 2.56 24.10
N ASP A 194 -22.78 3.50 23.63
CA ASP A 194 -24.23 3.44 23.84
C ASP A 194 -24.83 2.39 22.88
N LEU A 195 -24.74 1.15 23.35
CA LEU A 195 -25.27 -0.08 22.77
C LEU A 195 -25.72 -0.99 23.92
N PRO A 196 -26.81 -1.76 23.77
CA PRO A 196 -27.25 -2.71 24.78
C PRO A 196 -26.26 -3.89 24.91
N PRO A 197 -26.19 -4.59 26.06
CA PRO A 197 -25.29 -5.74 26.24
C PRO A 197 -25.46 -6.87 25.22
N GLN A 198 -26.66 -7.02 24.67
CA GLN A 198 -27.03 -7.98 23.62
C GLN A 198 -26.95 -7.42 22.19
N ALA A 199 -26.19 -6.35 21.96
CA ALA A 199 -25.95 -5.82 20.61
C ALA A 199 -25.19 -6.83 19.73
N ALA A 200 -25.45 -6.81 18.42
CA ALA A 200 -24.78 -7.70 17.49
C ALA A 200 -23.29 -7.32 17.30
N PRO A 201 -22.38 -8.29 17.07
CA PRO A 201 -20.97 -8.04 16.81
C PRO A 201 -20.71 -6.96 15.73
N GLU A 202 -21.52 -6.97 14.66
CA GLU A 202 -21.45 -6.03 13.55
C GLU A 202 -21.82 -4.60 14.00
N GLN A 203 -22.84 -4.45 14.85
CA GLN A 203 -23.23 -3.14 15.40
C GLN A 203 -22.14 -2.56 16.29
N MET A 204 -21.47 -3.41 17.08
CA MET A 204 -20.34 -3.01 17.91
C MET A 204 -19.17 -2.53 17.05
N ARG A 205 -18.74 -3.37 16.09
CA ARG A 205 -17.69 -3.07 15.12
C ARG A 205 -17.95 -1.76 14.37
N ASP A 206 -19.14 -1.58 13.82
CA ASP A 206 -19.49 -0.42 13.00
C ASP A 206 -19.50 0.88 13.82
N ARG A 207 -19.94 0.81 15.09
CA ARG A 207 -19.82 1.93 16.05
C ARG A 207 -18.37 2.25 16.38
N VAL A 208 -17.51 1.25 16.62
CA VAL A 208 -16.08 1.48 16.89
C VAL A 208 -15.37 2.05 15.67
N GLN A 209 -15.62 1.52 14.46
CA GLN A 209 -15.07 2.06 13.22
C GLN A 209 -15.51 3.51 12.99
N GLY A 210 -16.80 3.81 13.20
CA GLY A 210 -17.35 5.16 13.08
C GLY A 210 -16.75 6.15 14.07
N TRP A 211 -16.45 5.71 15.30
CA TRP A 211 -15.74 6.51 16.30
C TRP A 211 -14.26 6.70 15.92
N LEU A 212 -13.53 5.65 15.56
CA LEU A 212 -12.13 5.71 15.14
C LEU A 212 -11.91 6.66 13.96
N GLN A 213 -12.82 6.67 12.98
CA GLN A 213 -12.75 7.61 11.85
C GLN A 213 -13.02 9.07 12.26
N GLN A 214 -13.83 9.31 13.29
CA GLN A 214 -14.04 10.66 13.85
C GLN A 214 -12.81 11.14 14.61
N GLU A 215 -12.21 10.31 15.47
CA GLU A 215 -10.98 10.67 16.19
C GLU A 215 -9.79 10.81 15.23
N ALA A 216 -9.66 9.93 14.23
CA ALA A 216 -8.67 10.08 13.16
C ALA A 216 -8.80 11.44 12.45
N ARG A 217 -10.02 11.86 12.07
CA ARG A 217 -10.23 13.18 11.46
C ARG A 217 -9.82 14.32 12.39
N LYS A 218 -10.26 14.31 13.65
CA LYS A 218 -9.91 15.36 14.64
C LYS A 218 -8.41 15.46 14.85
N LEU A 219 -7.76 14.32 15.12
CA LEU A 219 -6.34 14.25 15.38
C LEU A 219 -5.53 14.69 14.15
N PHE A 220 -5.81 14.12 12.97
CA PHE A 220 -5.03 14.42 11.77
C PHE A 220 -5.15 15.90 11.37
N THR A 221 -6.32 16.53 11.52
CA THR A 221 -6.45 18.00 11.36
C THR A 221 -5.56 18.73 12.35
N SER A 222 -5.66 18.43 13.66
CA SER A 222 -4.82 19.08 14.68
C SER A 222 -3.31 18.92 14.44
N ARG A 223 -2.86 17.75 13.97
CA ARG A 223 -1.44 17.54 13.62
C ARG A 223 -1.07 18.29 12.33
N LEU A 224 -1.91 18.25 11.29
CA LEU A 224 -1.68 18.99 10.04
C LEU A 224 -1.60 20.50 10.27
N ASP A 225 -2.40 21.04 11.18
CA ASP A 225 -2.36 22.46 11.52
C ASP A 225 -1.04 22.82 12.23
N VAL A 226 -0.65 22.07 13.26
CA VAL A 226 0.59 22.28 14.04
C VAL A 226 1.85 22.13 13.16
N TYR A 227 1.93 21.08 12.35
CA TYR A 227 3.09 20.85 11.49
C TYR A 227 3.07 21.75 10.23
N GLY A 228 1.89 22.15 9.76
CA GLY A 228 1.73 23.11 8.66
C GLY A 228 2.21 24.50 9.05
N GLU A 229 1.86 24.96 10.25
CA GLU A 229 2.39 26.21 10.83
C GLU A 229 3.91 26.16 10.97
N ARG A 230 4.46 25.11 11.59
CA ARG A 230 5.92 24.91 11.73
C ARG A 230 6.66 24.92 10.38
N LEU A 231 6.06 24.34 9.33
CA LEU A 231 6.66 24.32 8.00
C LEU A 231 6.43 25.63 7.23
N GLY A 232 5.51 26.49 7.67
CA GLY A 232 5.12 27.69 6.94
C GLY A 232 4.31 27.40 5.66
N VAL A 233 3.44 26.39 5.69
CA VAL A 233 2.59 25.97 4.56
C VAL A 233 1.11 25.90 4.95
N ARG A 234 0.22 25.79 3.98
CA ARG A 234 -1.22 25.52 4.20
C ARG A 234 -1.70 24.45 3.22
N TYR A 235 -2.36 23.42 3.76
CA TYR A 235 -3.10 22.44 2.97
C TYR A 235 -4.51 22.97 2.67
N THR A 236 -5.15 22.46 1.62
CA THR A 236 -6.47 22.97 1.16
C THR A 236 -7.66 22.12 1.64
N ALA A 237 -7.45 20.83 1.91
CA ALA A 237 -8.45 19.94 2.52
C ALA A 237 -7.82 18.66 3.09
N LEU A 238 -8.42 18.10 4.15
CA LEU A 238 -8.15 16.74 4.65
C LEU A 238 -9.25 15.76 4.24
N GLY A 239 -8.89 14.76 3.43
CA GLY A 239 -9.67 13.54 3.22
C GLY A 239 -9.19 12.38 4.11
N LEU A 240 -10.10 11.53 4.56
CA LEU A 240 -9.72 10.20 5.07
C LEU A 240 -9.69 9.19 3.91
N SER A 241 -8.88 8.15 4.05
CA SER A 241 -8.77 7.03 3.13
C SER A 241 -8.74 5.70 3.89
N SER A 242 -9.03 4.61 3.18
CA SER A 242 -8.91 3.22 3.63
C SER A 242 -8.04 2.39 2.67
N ALA A 243 -7.17 3.04 1.89
CA ALA A 243 -6.32 2.40 0.90
C ALA A 243 -5.39 1.35 1.54
N THR A 244 -5.24 0.19 0.89
CA THR A 244 -4.40 -0.92 1.39
C THR A 244 -2.91 -0.75 1.07
N THR A 245 -2.54 0.11 0.12
CA THR A 245 -1.17 0.23 -0.40
C THR A 245 -0.42 1.50 0.03
N ARG A 246 -1.06 2.41 0.79
CA ARG A 246 -0.46 3.69 1.15
C ARG A 246 -1.04 4.30 2.42
N TRP A 247 -0.20 5.07 3.12
CA TRP A 247 -0.54 5.74 4.38
C TRP A 247 -1.04 7.18 4.19
N GLY A 248 -0.60 7.85 3.13
CA GLY A 248 -1.06 9.18 2.76
C GLY A 248 -0.98 9.47 1.26
N SER A 249 -1.33 10.69 0.88
CA SER A 249 -1.00 11.34 -0.40
C SER A 249 -1.36 12.82 -0.37
N CYS A 250 -0.47 13.69 -0.82
CA CYS A 250 -0.76 15.06 -1.22
C CYS A 250 -0.97 15.15 -2.75
N SER A 251 -1.89 15.99 -3.19
CA SER A 251 -1.99 16.42 -4.60
C SER A 251 -1.50 17.86 -4.78
N ALA A 252 -1.15 18.23 -6.01
CA ALA A 252 -0.57 19.55 -6.33
C ALA A 252 -1.49 20.76 -6.04
N ASP A 253 -2.79 20.53 -5.85
CA ASP A 253 -3.77 21.52 -5.35
C ASP A 253 -3.83 21.61 -3.82
N GLY A 254 -2.85 21.01 -3.12
CA GLY A 254 -2.68 21.07 -1.67
C GLY A 254 -3.64 20.18 -0.86
N ARG A 255 -4.39 19.28 -1.51
CA ARG A 255 -5.31 18.38 -0.80
C ARG A 255 -4.54 17.17 -0.27
N ILE A 256 -4.63 16.95 1.03
CA ILE A 256 -4.01 15.82 1.71
C ILE A 256 -5.08 14.75 1.96
N ARG A 257 -4.75 13.49 1.71
CA ARG A 257 -5.52 12.33 2.20
C ARG A 257 -4.64 11.50 3.11
N LEU A 258 -5.17 11.13 4.27
CA LEU A 258 -4.50 10.26 5.24
C LEU A 258 -5.35 9.01 5.48
N ASN A 259 -4.68 7.86 5.63
CA ASN A 259 -5.35 6.60 5.91
C ASN A 259 -5.86 6.61 7.36
N TRP A 260 -7.17 6.42 7.58
CA TRP A 260 -7.75 6.50 8.93
C TRP A 260 -7.16 5.45 9.87
N ARG A 261 -6.70 4.31 9.33
CA ARG A 261 -6.03 3.24 10.09
C ARG A 261 -4.71 3.67 10.75
N LEU A 262 -4.14 4.85 10.40
CA LEU A 262 -3.01 5.41 11.15
C LEU A 262 -3.31 5.60 12.65
N ILE A 263 -4.59 5.72 13.04
CA ILE A 263 -5.04 5.82 14.44
C ILE A 263 -4.61 4.64 15.32
N HIS A 264 -4.26 3.49 14.73
CA HIS A 264 -3.81 2.30 15.46
C HIS A 264 -2.33 2.37 15.89
N PHE A 265 -1.54 3.34 15.39
CA PHE A 265 -0.12 3.49 15.71
C PHE A 265 0.15 4.52 16.83
N PRO A 266 1.33 4.47 17.49
CA PRO A 266 1.82 5.56 18.34
C PRO A 266 1.84 6.92 17.62
N LEU A 267 1.58 8.00 18.36
CA LEU A 267 1.42 9.36 17.80
C LEU A 267 2.60 9.80 16.90
N GLY A 268 3.85 9.49 17.26
CA GLY A 268 5.03 9.85 16.45
C GLY A 268 5.04 9.22 15.05
N VAL A 269 4.35 8.09 14.85
CA VAL A 269 4.17 7.46 13.54
C VAL A 269 3.17 8.25 12.68
N ILE A 270 2.09 8.73 13.30
CA ILE A 270 1.09 9.59 12.68
C ILE A 270 1.72 10.93 12.30
N ASP A 271 2.52 11.51 13.20
CA ASP A 271 3.21 12.78 13.04
C ASP A 271 4.23 12.75 11.88
N TYR A 272 4.98 11.66 11.73
CA TYR A 272 5.85 11.47 10.56
C TYR A 272 5.07 11.48 9.24
N VAL A 273 3.94 10.76 9.15
CA VAL A 273 3.15 10.75 7.90
C VAL A 273 2.55 12.14 7.63
N VAL A 274 2.07 12.83 8.67
CA VAL A 274 1.61 14.22 8.57
C VAL A 274 2.73 15.15 8.07
N ALA A 275 3.94 15.06 8.62
CA ALA A 275 5.10 15.81 8.18
C ALA A 275 5.51 15.47 6.73
N HIS A 276 5.41 14.20 6.33
CA HIS A 276 5.68 13.73 4.97
C HIS A 276 4.70 14.34 3.96
N GLU A 277 3.39 14.30 4.23
CA GLU A 277 2.39 14.86 3.31
C GLU A 277 2.42 16.39 3.25
N LEU A 278 2.84 17.07 4.32
CA LEU A 278 3.08 18.51 4.32
C LEU A 278 4.37 18.90 3.57
N ALA A 279 5.42 18.08 3.61
CA ALA A 279 6.66 18.34 2.88
C ALA A 279 6.46 18.36 1.35
N HIS A 280 5.52 17.56 0.83
CA HIS A 280 5.11 17.61 -0.59
C HIS A 280 4.62 19.00 -1.04
N LEU A 281 4.05 19.81 -0.14
CA LEU A 281 3.65 21.19 -0.44
C LEU A 281 4.82 22.13 -0.75
N LYS A 282 6.07 21.72 -0.47
CA LYS A 282 7.31 22.45 -0.83
C LYS A 282 8.12 21.78 -1.93
N GLU A 283 8.10 20.45 -2.01
CA GLU A 283 8.89 19.66 -2.94
C GLU A 283 8.18 18.33 -3.22
N MET A 284 7.69 18.12 -4.44
CA MET A 284 6.89 16.92 -4.80
C MET A 284 7.74 15.65 -5.02
N ASN A 285 9.07 15.75 -4.92
CA ASN A 285 10.02 14.68 -5.20
C ASN A 285 10.79 14.34 -3.92
N HIS A 286 10.94 13.06 -3.57
CA HIS A 286 11.67 12.60 -2.36
C HIS A 286 13.20 12.77 -2.40
N GLY A 287 13.71 13.85 -3.00
CA GLY A 287 15.12 14.23 -3.01
C GLY A 287 15.55 14.98 -1.74
N PRO A 288 16.80 15.48 -1.66
CA PRO A 288 17.35 16.09 -0.45
C PRO A 288 16.52 17.24 0.14
N ARG A 289 15.93 18.09 -0.70
CA ARG A 289 15.06 19.21 -0.30
C ARG A 289 13.79 18.74 0.44
N PHE A 290 13.22 17.61 0.04
CA PHE A 290 12.06 17.02 0.70
C PHE A 290 12.43 16.49 2.08
N TRP A 291 13.52 15.73 2.21
CA TRP A 291 13.95 15.19 3.51
C TRP A 291 14.41 16.29 4.46
N GLN A 292 15.02 17.38 3.96
CA GLN A 292 15.26 18.60 4.72
C GLN A 292 13.95 19.24 5.22
N ALA A 293 12.90 19.29 4.39
CA ALA A 293 11.60 19.80 4.80
C ALA A 293 10.97 18.93 5.91
N VAL A 294 10.99 17.60 5.80
CA VAL A 294 10.51 16.68 6.85
C VAL A 294 11.30 16.86 8.15
N ALA A 295 12.63 16.78 8.08
CA ALA A 295 13.51 16.90 9.24
C ALA A 295 13.42 18.26 9.94
N SER A 296 13.07 19.33 9.20
CA SER A 296 12.90 20.67 9.78
C SER A 296 11.70 20.80 10.73
N ILE A 297 10.74 19.87 10.68
CA ILE A 297 9.52 19.90 11.50
C ILE A 297 9.32 18.66 12.37
N PHE A 298 9.90 17.52 11.97
CA PHE A 298 9.93 16.26 12.70
C PHE A 298 11.32 15.60 12.54
N PRO A 299 12.31 16.02 13.35
CA PRO A 299 13.70 15.54 13.24
C PRO A 299 13.86 14.02 13.39
N GLU A 300 13.08 13.41 14.28
CA GLU A 300 13.11 11.98 14.64
C GLU A 300 12.42 11.04 13.62
N PHE A 301 12.38 11.43 12.34
CA PHE A 301 11.56 10.77 11.33
C PHE A 301 12.00 9.36 10.95
N GLU A 302 13.28 9.01 11.07
CA GLU A 302 13.79 7.69 10.65
C GLU A 302 13.16 6.55 11.44
N ALA A 303 13.03 6.69 12.77
CA ALA A 303 12.46 5.65 13.64
C ALA A 303 10.96 5.41 13.34
N ALA A 304 10.21 6.49 13.11
CA ALA A 304 8.80 6.43 12.72
C ALA A 304 8.63 5.84 11.30
N ARG A 305 9.50 6.23 10.37
CA ARG A 305 9.55 5.69 9.00
C ARG A 305 9.86 4.20 8.97
N ASP A 306 10.78 3.74 9.81
CA ASP A 306 11.16 2.32 9.89
C ASP A 306 10.06 1.49 10.56
N THR A 307 9.36 2.06 11.55
CA THR A 307 8.13 1.47 12.12
C THR A 307 7.05 1.26 11.06
N LEU A 308 6.88 2.18 10.09
CA LEU A 308 5.92 2.02 8.99
C LEU A 308 6.37 1.04 7.90
N LYS A 309 7.68 0.91 7.64
CA LYS A 309 8.20 -0.17 6.77
C LYS A 309 7.95 -1.55 7.41
N SER A 310 8.01 -1.61 8.74
CA SER A 310 7.80 -2.82 9.52
C SER A 310 6.36 -3.07 9.94
N HIS A 311 5.38 -2.27 9.48
CA HIS A 311 3.95 -2.48 9.74
C HIS A 311 3.08 -2.03 8.55
N ALA A 312 2.46 -2.98 7.86
CA ALA A 312 1.63 -2.70 6.69
C ALA A 312 0.12 -2.59 7.02
N PRO A 313 -0.71 -1.90 6.20
CA PRO A 313 -2.13 -1.63 6.50
C PRO A 313 -3.01 -2.87 6.69
N GLU A 314 -2.56 -4.02 6.20
CA GLU A 314 -3.19 -5.33 6.34
C GLU A 314 -2.86 -6.07 7.65
N TRP A 315 -2.05 -5.50 8.56
CA TRP A 315 -1.79 -6.09 9.89
C TRP A 315 -2.53 -5.36 11.03
N LEU A 316 -3.38 -4.42 10.67
CA LEU A 316 -4.26 -3.70 11.60
C LEU A 316 -5.62 -4.41 11.68
N PRO A 317 -6.43 -4.14 12.72
CA PRO A 317 -7.70 -4.84 12.92
C PRO A 317 -8.60 -4.85 11.67
N GLU A 318 -9.17 -6.03 11.39
CA GLU A 318 -10.21 -6.17 10.38
C GLU A 318 -11.55 -5.60 10.91
N PHE A 319 -12.21 -4.82 10.05
CA PHE A 319 -13.57 -4.29 10.21
C PHE A 319 -14.34 -4.60 8.91
#